data_AF-A0AA49JC76-F1
#
_entry.id   AF-A0AA49JC76-F1
#
_cell.length_a   1.000
_cell.length_b   1.000
_cell.length_c   1.000
_cell.angle_alpha   90.00
_cell.angle_beta   90.00
_cell.angle_gamma   90.00
#
_symmetry.space_group_name_H-M   'P 1'
#
loop_
_entity.id
_entity.type
_entity.pdbx_description
1 polymer ?
#
loop_
_entity_poly.entity_id
_entity_poly.type
_entity_poly.pdbx_seq_one_letter_code
_entity_poly.pdbx_strand_id
1 'polypeptide(L)'
;MKYLVSITMMVIPLVLVGQDFPRSKNGEGFNSVFLNLSTGQFQGTINGVLIIENLNSEERILDFQGSQAELIIEPDPDEVYDVSTKIYKGETTSGKTSIEYKTYGLANSIGLRIFNNWFELSFIDGGCDLVIAGIDYMYKSEDLAEYLILRVTEKLILNNWNQVNKTEHTRKSNNNEELKSKKEITILPNSTLVFAIKRNE
;
A
#
# COMPACT_ATOMS: atom_id res chain seq x y z
N MET A 1 -12.68 68.75 -22.98
CA MET A 1 -11.82 67.85 -22.18
C MET A 1 -12.56 66.53 -21.99
N LYS A 2 -12.11 65.45 -22.64
CA LYS A 2 -12.67 64.09 -22.47
C LYS A 2 -11.76 63.34 -21.50
N TYR A 3 -12.31 62.90 -20.37
CA TYR A 3 -11.60 62.06 -19.41
C TYR A 3 -11.51 60.63 -19.97
N LEU A 4 -10.29 60.14 -20.17
CA LEU A 4 -10.02 58.75 -20.51
C LEU A 4 -9.87 57.99 -19.20
N VAL A 5 -10.88 57.20 -18.80
CA VAL A 5 -10.79 56.30 -17.66
C VAL A 5 -10.04 55.05 -18.11
N SER A 6 -8.79 54.91 -17.67
CA SER A 6 -8.02 53.69 -17.85
C SER A 6 -8.45 52.68 -16.78
N ILE A 7 -9.14 51.62 -17.20
CA ILE A 7 -9.49 50.50 -16.32
C ILE A 7 -8.28 49.57 -16.29
N THR A 8 -7.49 49.67 -15.23
CA THR A 8 -6.39 48.74 -14.96
C THR A 8 -6.99 47.43 -14.48
N MET A 9 -7.03 46.42 -15.36
CA MET A 9 -7.47 45.08 -15.00
C MET A 9 -6.41 44.42 -14.12
N MET A 10 -6.64 44.39 -12.81
CA MET A 10 -5.78 43.71 -11.86
C MET A 10 -6.05 42.20 -11.95
N VAL A 11 -5.17 41.48 -12.66
CA VAL A 11 -5.21 40.03 -12.71
C VAL A 11 -4.73 39.51 -11.36
N ILE A 12 -5.67 39.10 -10.52
CA ILE A 12 -5.37 38.36 -9.29
C ILE A 12 -4.97 36.94 -9.73
N PRO A 13 -3.75 36.46 -9.45
CA PRO A 13 -3.44 35.07 -9.65
C PRO A 13 -4.30 34.26 -8.65
N LEU A 14 -5.27 33.51 -9.19
CA LEU A 14 -5.89 32.40 -8.48
C LEU A 14 -4.76 31.43 -8.15
N VAL A 15 -4.27 31.45 -6.92
CA VAL A 15 -3.50 30.33 -6.38
C VAL A 15 -4.50 29.19 -6.25
N LEU A 16 -4.61 28.38 -7.31
CA LEU A 16 -5.19 27.06 -7.23
C LEU A 16 -4.36 26.27 -6.22
N VAL A 17 -4.83 26.23 -4.97
CA VAL A 17 -4.40 25.22 -4.01
C VAL A 17 -4.97 23.90 -4.52
N GLY A 18 -4.22 23.25 -5.39
CA GLY A 18 -4.69 22.11 -6.14
C GLY A 18 -3.53 21.23 -6.54
N GLN A 19 -2.81 20.70 -5.55
CA GLN A 19 -2.17 19.39 -5.63
C GLN A 19 -2.20 18.77 -4.23
N ASP A 20 -3.28 18.05 -3.93
CA ASP A 20 -3.12 16.82 -3.15
C ASP A 20 -2.11 15.98 -3.95
N PHE A 21 -1.00 15.60 -3.34
CA PHE A 21 0.06 14.82 -3.98
C PHE A 21 -0.55 13.65 -4.79
N PRO A 22 -0.02 13.35 -5.99
CA PRO A 22 -0.57 12.28 -6.81
C PRO A 22 -0.55 10.98 -6.01
N ARG A 23 -1.62 10.20 -6.02
CA ARG A 23 -1.70 8.94 -5.25
C ARG A 23 -0.84 7.81 -5.85
N SER A 24 -0.37 7.99 -7.07
CA SER A 24 0.49 7.07 -7.80
C SER A 24 1.69 7.78 -8.44
N LYS A 25 2.74 7.01 -8.70
CA LYS A 25 3.88 7.39 -9.54
C LYS A 25 4.18 6.24 -10.50
N ASN A 26 4.88 6.52 -11.60
CA ASN A 26 5.30 5.47 -12.54
C ASN A 26 6.15 4.42 -11.82
N GLY A 27 5.89 3.15 -12.09
CA GLY A 27 6.71 2.06 -11.56
C GLY A 27 8.06 2.00 -12.26
N GLU A 28 9.13 1.92 -11.48
CA GLU A 28 10.50 1.76 -11.97
C GLU A 28 10.99 0.29 -11.88
N GLY A 29 10.08 -0.62 -11.51
CA GLY A 29 10.36 -2.03 -11.26
C GLY A 29 10.74 -2.34 -9.81
N PHE A 30 10.91 -3.63 -9.53
CA PHE A 30 11.24 -4.16 -8.20
C PHE A 30 12.51 -5.00 -8.27
N ASN A 31 13.58 -4.53 -7.60
CA ASN A 31 14.88 -5.22 -7.61
C ASN A 31 14.95 -6.35 -6.57
N SER A 32 13.97 -7.25 -6.58
CA SER A 32 13.92 -8.40 -5.69
C SER A 32 14.68 -9.60 -6.28
N VAL A 33 15.42 -10.33 -5.46
CA VAL A 33 16.05 -11.62 -5.82
C VAL A 33 15.01 -12.69 -6.14
N PHE A 34 13.76 -12.50 -5.72
CA PHE A 34 12.65 -13.40 -5.98
C PHE A 34 11.84 -13.03 -7.23
N LEU A 35 12.21 -11.96 -7.94
CA LEU A 35 11.42 -11.37 -9.04
C LEU A 35 10.98 -12.40 -10.08
N ASN A 36 11.91 -13.24 -10.56
CA ASN A 36 11.66 -14.19 -11.65
C ASN A 36 11.13 -15.56 -11.19
N LEU A 37 10.86 -15.75 -9.90
CA LEU A 37 10.29 -17.00 -9.42
C LEU A 37 8.79 -17.04 -9.73
N SER A 38 8.30 -18.11 -10.36
CA SER A 38 6.87 -18.28 -10.61
C SER A 38 6.09 -18.77 -9.39
N THR A 39 6.74 -19.49 -8.48
CA THR A 39 6.12 -20.03 -7.25
C THR A 39 7.12 -20.07 -6.11
N GLY A 40 6.62 -20.15 -4.88
CA GLY A 40 7.46 -20.32 -3.69
C GLY A 40 6.79 -19.82 -2.42
N GLN A 41 7.25 -20.33 -1.29
CA GLN A 41 6.89 -19.84 0.04
C GLN A 41 8.16 -19.76 0.88
N PHE A 42 8.42 -18.58 1.43
CA PHE A 42 9.62 -18.27 2.19
C PHE A 42 9.23 -17.67 3.53
N GLN A 43 10.03 -17.97 4.55
CA GLN A 43 9.81 -17.50 5.91
C GLN A 43 10.84 -16.43 6.28
N GLY A 44 10.47 -15.56 7.20
CA GLY A 44 11.30 -14.43 7.58
C GLY A 44 10.84 -13.74 8.85
N THR A 45 11.32 -12.51 9.01
CA THR A 45 10.88 -11.62 10.08
C THR A 45 10.48 -10.28 9.50
N ILE A 46 9.61 -9.57 10.20
CA ILE A 46 9.33 -8.16 9.96
C ILE A 46 9.83 -7.37 11.17
N ASN A 47 10.30 -6.15 10.92
CA ASN A 47 10.70 -5.20 11.94
C ASN A 47 10.20 -3.80 11.57
N GLY A 48 10.05 -2.93 12.56
CA GLY A 48 9.65 -1.54 12.35
C GLY A 48 8.32 -1.20 13.01
N VAL A 49 7.75 -0.09 12.58
CA VAL A 49 6.49 0.45 13.11
C VAL A 49 5.66 1.07 12.00
N LEU A 50 4.34 0.93 12.10
CA LEU A 50 3.41 1.78 11.36
C LEU A 50 2.71 2.73 12.32
N ILE A 51 2.63 4.00 11.95
CA ILE A 51 1.81 4.99 12.62
C ILE A 51 0.53 5.09 11.81
N ILE A 52 -0.61 4.82 12.43
CA ILE A 52 -1.91 4.87 11.78
C ILE A 52 -2.81 5.90 12.46
N GLU A 53 -3.70 6.50 11.70
CA GLU A 53 -4.76 7.39 12.18
C GLU A 53 -6.11 6.78 11.77
N ASN A 54 -7.01 6.63 12.74
CA ASN A 54 -8.38 6.15 12.50
C ASN A 54 -9.35 7.29 12.17
N LEU A 55 -10.62 6.96 11.91
CA LEU A 55 -11.66 7.94 11.59
C LEU A 55 -11.93 8.99 12.68
N ASN A 56 -11.48 8.76 13.91
CA ASN A 56 -11.62 9.70 15.03
C ASN A 56 -10.36 10.59 15.20
N SER A 57 -9.46 10.60 14.21
CA SER A 57 -8.14 11.25 14.27
C SER A 57 -7.28 10.78 15.45
N GLU A 58 -7.49 9.54 15.89
CA GLU A 58 -6.70 8.97 16.95
C GLU A 58 -5.52 8.19 16.36
N GLU A 59 -4.32 8.62 16.72
CA GLU A 59 -3.09 7.97 16.32
C GLU A 59 -2.83 6.69 17.14
N ARG A 60 -2.33 5.67 16.45
CA ARG A 60 -1.87 4.42 17.03
C ARG A 60 -0.57 3.99 16.39
N ILE A 61 0.31 3.42 17.19
CA ILE A 61 1.53 2.77 16.70
C ILE A 61 1.28 1.26 16.67
N LEU A 62 1.45 0.68 15.48
CA LEU A 62 1.50 -0.75 15.25
C LEU A 62 2.95 -1.20 15.31
N ASP A 63 3.24 -2.03 16.30
CA ASP A 63 4.57 -2.55 16.55
C ASP A 63 4.79 -3.89 15.85
N PHE A 64 5.86 -3.97 15.05
CA PHE A 64 6.28 -5.17 14.32
C PHE A 64 7.65 -5.69 14.75
N GLN A 65 8.27 -5.17 15.82
CA GLN A 65 9.64 -5.56 16.21
C GLN A 65 9.81 -7.09 16.36
N GLY A 66 10.70 -7.67 15.56
CA GLY A 66 11.06 -9.09 15.61
C GLY A 66 9.92 -10.06 15.30
N SER A 67 8.82 -9.61 14.71
CA SER A 67 7.65 -10.44 14.46
C SER A 67 7.83 -11.34 13.22
N GLN A 68 6.95 -12.32 13.07
CA GLN A 68 6.99 -13.26 11.96
C GLN A 68 6.58 -12.59 10.64
N ALA A 69 7.25 -13.00 9.57
CA ALA A 69 6.90 -12.63 8.21
C ALA A 69 7.01 -13.83 7.26
N GLU A 70 6.26 -13.77 6.17
CA GLU A 70 6.37 -14.71 5.07
C GLU A 70 6.33 -13.98 3.73
N LEU A 71 6.95 -14.58 2.72
CA LEU A 71 6.78 -14.23 1.32
C LEU A 71 6.11 -15.41 0.62
N ILE A 72 4.96 -15.16 0.01
CA ILE A 72 4.26 -16.10 -0.86
C ILE A 72 4.37 -15.59 -2.29
N ILE A 73 4.73 -16.48 -3.21
CA ILE A 73 4.85 -16.22 -4.64
C ILE A 73 3.76 -17.02 -5.33
N GLU A 74 2.74 -16.32 -5.83
CA GLU A 74 1.57 -16.91 -6.49
C GLU A 74 1.71 -16.78 -8.01
N PRO A 75 1.70 -17.89 -8.78
CA PRO A 75 1.92 -17.85 -10.22
C PRO A 75 0.77 -17.12 -10.91
N ASP A 76 1.10 -16.34 -11.94
CA ASP A 76 0.12 -15.86 -12.90
C ASP A 76 0.05 -16.86 -14.06
N PRO A 77 -1.06 -17.61 -14.24
CA PRO A 77 -1.16 -18.59 -15.31
C PRO A 77 -1.12 -17.99 -16.72
N ASP A 78 -1.48 -16.71 -16.85
CA ASP A 78 -1.54 -16.02 -18.14
C ASP A 78 -0.29 -15.15 -18.39
N GLU A 79 0.58 -14.99 -17.39
CA GLU A 79 1.81 -14.18 -17.39
C GLU A 79 1.63 -12.82 -18.08
N VAL A 80 0.51 -12.13 -17.80
CA VAL A 80 0.09 -10.95 -18.58
C VAL A 80 1.11 -9.81 -18.42
N TYR A 81 1.55 -9.58 -17.19
CA TYR A 81 2.51 -8.52 -16.84
C TYR A 81 3.74 -9.02 -16.08
N ASP A 82 3.63 -10.15 -15.40
CA ASP A 82 4.71 -10.76 -14.61
C ASP A 82 4.41 -12.26 -14.47
N VAL A 83 5.43 -13.06 -14.16
CA VAL A 83 5.30 -14.52 -14.00
C VAL A 83 4.57 -14.89 -12.70
N SER A 84 4.52 -13.99 -11.72
CA SER A 84 3.86 -14.22 -10.45
C SER A 84 3.68 -12.94 -9.63
N THR A 85 2.70 -12.96 -8.73
CA THR A 85 2.54 -11.94 -7.69
C THR A 85 3.42 -12.28 -6.49
N LYS A 86 4.19 -11.31 -5.99
CA LYS A 86 4.96 -11.44 -4.75
C LYS A 86 4.17 -10.84 -3.60
N ILE A 87 3.92 -11.61 -2.55
CA ILE A 87 3.05 -11.24 -1.44
C ILE A 87 3.83 -11.34 -0.13
N TYR A 88 4.28 -10.19 0.38
CA TYR A 88 4.95 -10.07 1.67
C TYR A 88 3.89 -9.91 2.75
N LYS A 89 3.87 -10.81 3.73
CA LYS A 89 2.94 -10.78 4.86
C LYS A 89 3.69 -10.68 6.17
N GLY A 90 3.12 -9.95 7.12
CA GLY A 90 3.66 -9.85 8.47
C GLY A 90 2.56 -9.54 9.47
N GLU A 91 2.85 -9.77 10.75
CA GLU A 91 1.92 -9.51 11.84
C GLU A 91 2.56 -8.61 12.88
N THR A 92 1.76 -7.78 13.54
CA THR A 92 2.21 -7.04 14.72
C THR A 92 2.63 -8.01 15.83
N THR A 93 3.47 -7.57 16.75
CA THR A 93 3.90 -8.35 17.92
C THR A 93 2.71 -8.84 18.77
N SER A 94 1.58 -8.13 18.72
CA SER A 94 0.33 -8.51 19.37
C SER A 94 -0.48 -9.61 18.66
N GLY A 95 -0.18 -9.92 17.40
CA GLY A 95 -0.96 -10.81 16.53
C GLY A 95 -2.34 -10.26 16.12
N LYS A 96 -2.72 -9.04 16.52
CA LYS A 96 -4.06 -8.48 16.27
C LYS A 96 -4.20 -7.80 14.92
N THR A 97 -3.08 -7.41 14.33
CA THR A 97 -3.02 -6.72 13.04
C THR A 97 -2.02 -7.41 12.14
N SER A 98 -2.43 -7.63 10.89
CA SER A 98 -1.58 -8.15 9.83
C SER A 98 -1.41 -7.10 8.72
N ILE A 99 -0.27 -7.14 8.04
CA ILE A 99 0.03 -6.35 6.86
C ILE A 99 0.28 -7.27 5.66
N GLU A 100 -0.11 -6.81 4.49
CA GLU A 100 0.26 -7.40 3.21
C GLU A 100 0.83 -6.30 2.31
N TYR A 101 2.00 -6.53 1.72
CA TYR A 101 2.54 -5.72 0.64
C TYR A 101 2.73 -6.61 -0.59
N LYS A 102 2.23 -6.15 -1.74
CA LYS A 102 2.29 -6.93 -2.98
C LYS A 102 3.03 -6.20 -4.07
N THR A 103 3.64 -6.97 -4.96
CA THR A 103 4.16 -6.50 -6.23
C THR A 103 3.73 -7.42 -7.36
N TYR A 104 3.32 -6.86 -8.49
CA TYR A 104 3.02 -7.59 -9.71
C TYR A 104 3.20 -6.64 -10.91
N GLY A 105 3.97 -7.06 -11.91
CA GLY A 105 4.39 -6.19 -13.01
C GLY A 105 5.23 -5.03 -12.46
N LEU A 106 4.84 -3.80 -12.78
CA LEU A 106 5.44 -2.59 -12.21
C LEU A 106 4.59 -2.00 -11.08
N ALA A 107 3.50 -2.66 -10.68
CA ALA A 107 2.57 -2.14 -9.69
C ALA A 107 2.71 -2.77 -8.31
N ASN A 108 2.25 -2.05 -7.29
CA ASN A 108 2.22 -2.53 -5.92
C ASN A 108 0.87 -2.29 -5.21
N SER A 109 0.69 -2.98 -4.09
CA SER A 109 -0.39 -2.74 -3.15
C SER A 109 0.10 -2.83 -1.71
N ILE A 110 -0.60 -2.16 -0.80
CA ILE A 110 -0.43 -2.30 0.63
C ILE A 110 -1.80 -2.46 1.28
N GLY A 111 -1.90 -3.38 2.23
CA GLY A 111 -3.14 -3.58 2.97
C GLY A 111 -2.91 -4.00 4.42
N LEU A 112 -3.88 -3.67 5.26
CA LEU A 112 -3.88 -3.93 6.69
C LEU A 112 -5.17 -4.65 7.09
N ARG A 113 -5.03 -5.66 7.93
CA ARG A 113 -6.15 -6.27 8.64
C ARG A 113 -6.21 -5.75 10.06
N ILE A 114 -7.22 -4.95 10.37
CA ILE A 114 -7.40 -4.33 11.70
C ILE A 114 -8.82 -4.57 12.16
N PHE A 115 -9.00 -5.08 13.39
CA PHE A 115 -10.31 -5.46 13.94
C PHE A 115 -11.15 -6.31 12.96
N ASN A 116 -10.50 -7.29 12.31
CA ASN A 116 -11.12 -8.18 11.31
C ASN A 116 -11.65 -7.49 10.03
N ASN A 117 -11.32 -6.21 9.81
CA ASN A 117 -11.62 -5.48 8.59
C ASN A 117 -10.34 -5.36 7.75
N TRP A 118 -10.48 -5.50 6.44
CA TRP A 118 -9.40 -5.37 5.47
C TRP A 118 -9.44 -3.97 4.85
N PHE A 119 -8.33 -3.26 4.95
CA PHE A 119 -8.13 -1.95 4.34
C PHE A 119 -6.99 -2.07 3.34
N GLU A 120 -7.14 -1.50 2.15
CA GLU A 120 -6.17 -1.64 1.07
C GLU A 120 -6.05 -0.35 0.26
N LEU A 121 -4.86 -0.13 -0.27
CA LEU A 121 -4.56 0.76 -1.37
C LEU A 121 -3.78 -0.06 -2.40
N SER A 122 -4.28 -0.14 -3.64
CA SER A 122 -3.71 -0.98 -4.69
C SER A 122 -3.69 -0.24 -6.02
N PHE A 123 -2.58 -0.36 -6.73
CA PHE A 123 -2.45 -0.02 -8.16
C PHE A 123 -2.20 -1.25 -9.03
N ILE A 124 -2.33 -2.45 -8.47
CA ILE A 124 -2.39 -3.69 -9.25
C ILE A 124 -3.79 -3.75 -9.88
N ASP A 125 -3.87 -3.38 -11.15
CA ASP A 125 -5.10 -3.25 -11.94
C ASP A 125 -4.90 -3.76 -13.38
N GLY A 126 -5.75 -3.33 -14.31
CA GLY A 126 -5.62 -3.75 -15.71
C GLY A 126 -4.39 -3.23 -16.44
N GLY A 127 -3.66 -2.23 -15.92
CA GLY A 127 -2.46 -1.64 -16.53
C GLY A 127 -1.16 -2.04 -15.84
N CYS A 128 -1.15 -2.19 -14.52
CA CYS A 128 0.00 -2.65 -13.72
C CYS A 128 1.32 -1.88 -13.95
N ASP A 129 1.24 -0.59 -14.29
CA ASP A 129 2.36 0.31 -14.61
C ASP A 129 2.64 1.38 -13.53
N LEU A 130 1.80 1.43 -12.49
CA LEU A 130 1.82 2.45 -11.44
C LEU A 130 2.10 1.85 -10.06
N VAL A 131 2.90 2.56 -9.26
CA VAL A 131 3.10 2.27 -7.83
C VAL A 131 2.47 3.34 -6.96
N ILE A 132 2.17 2.98 -5.71
CA ILE A 132 1.69 3.89 -4.67
C ILE A 132 2.70 5.03 -4.48
N ALA A 133 2.26 6.27 -4.69
CA ALA A 133 3.01 7.44 -4.27
C ALA A 133 2.94 7.57 -2.73
N GLY A 134 4.03 8.02 -2.12
CA GLY A 134 4.16 8.05 -0.67
C GLY A 134 4.72 6.76 -0.05
N ILE A 135 5.08 5.75 -0.85
CA ILE A 135 5.92 4.62 -0.42
C ILE A 135 7.25 4.66 -1.18
N ASP A 136 8.33 4.70 -0.41
CA ASP A 136 9.66 4.37 -0.89
C ASP A 136 9.95 2.92 -0.52
N TYR A 137 10.31 2.12 -1.53
CA TYR A 137 10.70 0.73 -1.36
C TYR A 137 12.16 0.54 -1.77
N MET A 138 12.88 -0.28 -1.02
CA MET A 138 14.27 -0.63 -1.33
C MET A 138 14.51 -2.10 -1.04
N TYR A 139 15.19 -2.75 -1.96
CA TYR A 139 15.66 -4.12 -1.80
C TYR A 139 17.16 -4.12 -1.53
N LYS A 140 17.57 -4.90 -0.53
CA LYS A 140 18.96 -5.27 -0.26
C LYS A 140 19.02 -6.76 -0.09
N SER A 141 20.09 -7.39 -0.52
CA SER A 141 20.26 -8.83 -0.37
C SER A 141 21.64 -9.15 0.17
N GLU A 142 21.66 -10.21 0.97
CA GLU A 142 22.84 -10.94 1.40
C GLU A 142 22.70 -12.39 0.89
N ASP A 143 23.71 -13.22 1.15
CA ASP A 143 23.75 -14.60 0.62
C ASP A 143 22.50 -15.39 1.00
N LEU A 144 22.03 -15.26 2.25
CA LEU A 144 20.94 -16.07 2.81
C LEU A 144 19.61 -15.31 2.99
N ALA A 145 19.54 -14.02 2.66
CA ALA A 145 18.34 -13.23 2.91
C ALA A 145 18.17 -12.06 1.94
N GLU A 146 16.92 -11.68 1.72
CA GLU A 146 16.54 -10.39 1.14
C GLU A 146 15.85 -9.52 2.19
N TYR A 147 16.15 -8.24 2.15
CA TYR A 147 15.57 -7.19 2.95
C TYR A 147 14.75 -6.25 2.06
N LEU A 148 13.43 -6.28 2.21
CA LEU A 148 12.53 -5.27 1.65
C LEU A 148 12.26 -4.21 2.72
N ILE A 149 12.74 -3.00 2.47
CA ILE A 149 12.54 -1.82 3.30
C ILE A 149 11.41 -1.00 2.69
N LEU A 150 10.34 -0.78 3.42
CA LEU A 150 9.23 0.11 3.06
C LEU A 150 9.26 1.33 3.97
N ARG A 151 9.27 2.52 3.39
CA ARG A 151 9.16 3.80 4.12
C ARG A 151 7.97 4.58 3.60
N VAL A 152 7.10 4.97 4.50
CA VAL A 152 5.97 5.82 4.19
C VAL A 152 6.43 7.27 4.28
N THR A 153 6.47 7.95 3.15
CA THR A 153 6.95 9.34 3.01
C THR A 153 5.80 10.34 2.99
N GLU A 154 4.60 9.91 2.59
CA GLU A 154 3.39 10.72 2.54
C GLU A 154 2.21 9.97 3.17
N LYS A 155 1.12 10.66 3.48
CA LYS A 155 -0.07 10.02 4.05
C LYS A 155 -0.70 9.04 3.05
N LEU A 156 -0.94 7.82 3.48
CA LEU A 156 -1.59 6.78 2.65
C LEU A 156 -2.98 6.50 3.16
N ILE A 157 -4.00 6.75 2.35
CA ILE A 157 -5.39 6.46 2.71
C ILE A 157 -5.76 5.08 2.17
N LEU A 158 -5.95 4.11 3.07
CA LEU A 158 -6.41 2.77 2.75
C LEU A 158 -7.92 2.69 3.02
N ASN A 159 -8.66 1.99 2.16
CA ASN A 159 -10.11 1.84 2.30
C ASN A 159 -10.55 0.38 2.25
N ASN A 160 -11.76 0.10 2.71
CA ASN A 160 -12.32 -1.26 2.74
C ASN A 160 -13.11 -1.65 1.48
N TRP A 161 -13.07 -0.86 0.39
CA TRP A 161 -13.94 -1.01 -0.77
C TRP A 161 -13.87 -2.41 -1.41
N ASN A 162 -12.65 -2.93 -1.60
CA ASN A 162 -12.44 -4.26 -2.17
C ASN A 162 -13.07 -5.37 -1.32
N GLN A 163 -13.06 -5.22 0.00
CA GLN A 163 -13.69 -6.18 0.91
C GLN A 163 -15.22 -6.12 0.77
N VAL A 164 -15.79 -4.92 0.76
CA VAL A 164 -17.23 -4.69 0.62
C VAL A 164 -17.74 -5.34 -0.68
N ASN A 165 -17.15 -5.01 -1.83
CA ASN A 165 -17.60 -5.55 -3.12
C ASN A 165 -17.50 -7.08 -3.20
N LYS A 166 -16.40 -7.68 -2.70
CA LYS A 166 -16.26 -9.15 -2.68
C LYS A 166 -17.36 -9.82 -1.84
N THR A 167 -17.73 -9.21 -0.72
CA THR A 167 -18.81 -9.73 0.15
C THR A 167 -20.20 -9.52 -0.42
N GLU A 168 -20.42 -8.44 -1.18
CA GLU A 168 -21.70 -8.16 -1.86
C GLU A 168 -22.00 -9.17 -2.98
N HIS A 169 -21.00 -9.55 -3.77
CA HIS A 169 -21.16 -10.53 -4.85
C HIS A 169 -21.33 -11.99 -4.36
N THR A 170 -21.02 -12.28 -3.10
CA THR A 170 -21.00 -13.67 -2.56
C THR A 170 -22.13 -14.01 -1.59
N ARG A 171 -22.99 -13.07 -1.16
CA ARG A 171 -24.04 -13.36 -0.16
C ARG A 171 -25.42 -12.73 -0.43
N LYS A 172 -26.46 -13.56 -0.26
CA LYS A 172 -27.87 -13.15 -0.16
C LYS A 172 -28.03 -12.14 0.98
N SER A 173 -28.60 -10.98 0.63
CA SER A 173 -29.21 -9.96 1.49
C SER A 173 -29.58 -10.51 2.87
N ASN A 174 -28.89 -10.10 3.95
CA ASN A 174 -29.47 -9.97 5.29
C ASN A 174 -28.58 -9.35 6.40
N ASN A 175 -27.28 -9.05 6.19
CA ASN A 175 -26.46 -8.37 7.22
C ASN A 175 -25.82 -7.09 6.65
N ASN A 176 -26.50 -5.95 6.78
CA ASN A 176 -26.41 -4.90 5.76
C ASN A 176 -26.14 -3.47 6.26
N GLU A 177 -25.58 -3.25 7.45
CA GLU A 177 -25.27 -1.87 7.90
C GLU A 177 -23.81 -1.67 8.33
N GLU A 178 -23.20 -2.56 9.12
CA GLU A 178 -21.81 -2.37 9.58
C GLU A 178 -20.73 -2.53 8.48
N LEU A 179 -21.02 -3.32 7.45
CA LEU A 179 -20.14 -3.54 6.28
C LEU A 179 -20.33 -2.47 5.20
N LYS A 180 -21.47 -1.77 5.16
CA LYS A 180 -21.80 -0.79 4.12
C LYS A 180 -21.18 0.59 4.33
N SER A 181 -20.66 0.86 5.52
CA SER A 181 -19.94 2.11 5.74
C SER A 181 -18.56 2.00 5.07
N LYS A 182 -18.33 2.87 4.09
CA LYS A 182 -16.99 3.14 3.57
C LYS A 182 -16.13 3.57 4.75
N LYS A 183 -15.15 2.76 5.12
CA LYS A 183 -14.21 3.05 6.21
C LYS A 183 -12.84 3.27 5.60
N GLU A 184 -12.14 4.23 6.17
CA GLU A 184 -10.79 4.58 5.78
C GLU A 184 -9.88 4.53 7.01
N ILE A 185 -8.63 4.16 6.77
CA ILE A 185 -7.55 4.29 7.74
C ILE A 185 -6.37 4.94 7.03
N THR A 186 -5.69 5.83 7.74
CA THR A 186 -4.53 6.52 7.18
C THR A 186 -3.26 5.95 7.78
N ILE A 187 -2.30 5.56 6.95
CA ILE A 187 -0.92 5.32 7.38
C ILE A 187 -0.19 6.66 7.29
N LEU A 188 0.43 7.09 8.38
CA LEU A 188 1.11 8.37 8.48
C LEU A 188 2.59 8.26 8.04
N PRO A 189 3.18 9.38 7.58
CA PRO A 189 4.60 9.47 7.28
C PRO A 189 5.50 9.04 8.44
N ASN A 190 6.75 8.68 8.12
CA ASN A 190 7.76 8.13 9.03
C ASN A 190 7.49 6.70 9.52
N SER A 191 6.38 6.09 9.10
CA SER A 191 6.19 4.65 9.23
C SER A 191 7.25 3.91 8.40
N THR A 192 7.90 2.92 9.00
CA THR A 192 8.95 2.14 8.33
C THR A 192 8.80 0.67 8.70
N LEU A 193 8.86 -0.19 7.69
CA LEU A 193 8.89 -1.64 7.86
C LEU A 193 10.08 -2.23 7.11
N VAL A 194 10.64 -3.30 7.68
CA VAL A 194 11.71 -4.08 7.07
C VAL A 194 11.30 -5.54 7.13
N PHE A 195 11.00 -6.12 5.98
CA PHE A 195 10.86 -7.57 5.82
C PHE A 195 12.24 -8.16 5.55
N ALA A 196 12.66 -9.11 6.37
CA ALA A 196 13.87 -9.90 6.18
C ALA A 196 13.46 -11.34 5.85
N ILE A 197 13.45 -11.69 4.56
CA ILE A 197 12.99 -12.98 4.04
C ILE A 197 14.20 -13.87 3.77
N LYS A 198 14.18 -15.10 4.30
CA LYS A 198 15.24 -16.07 4.07
C LYS A 198 15.17 -16.61 2.64
N ARG A 199 16.33 -16.75 2.02
CA ARG A 199 16.51 -17.48 0.77
C ARG A 199 16.69 -18.95 1.13
N ASN A 200 15.95 -19.84 0.45
CA ASN A 200 16.25 -21.26 0.56
C ASN A 200 17.59 -21.52 -0.16
N GLU A 201 18.48 -22.30 0.47
CA GLU A 201 19.71 -22.80 -0.15
C GLU A 201 19.41 -23.65 -1.39
#